data_AF-A0A8S9T0T1-F1
#
_entry.id   AF-A0A8S9T0T1-F1
#
_cell.length_a   1.000
_cell.length_b   1.000
_cell.length_c   1.000
_cell.angle_alpha   90.00
_cell.angle_beta   90.00
_cell.angle_gamma   90.00
#
_symmetry.space_group_name_H-M   'P 1'
#
loop_
_entity.id
_entity.type
_entity.pdbx_description
1 polymer ?
#
loop_
_entity_poly.entity_id
_entity_poly.type
_entity_poly.pdbx_seq_one_letter_code
_entity_poly.pdbx_strand_id
1 'polypeptide(L)' 'MVRRHSRQALAQQNTILAAKNFLVEMENGATLEQLEFIASAAGDIALFWHLIGNPDEIPLYEVGG' A
#
# COMPACT_ATOMS: atom_id res chain seq x y z
N MET A 1 -12.99 -21.20 11.80
CA MET A 1 -11.68 -20.51 11.89
C MET A 1 -11.17 -19.95 10.53
N VAL A 2 -12.03 -19.63 9.55
CA VAL A 2 -11.54 -19.26 8.18
C VAL A 2 -11.58 -17.76 7.89
N ARG A 3 -12.40 -16.97 8.59
CA ARG A 3 -12.61 -15.54 8.26
C ARG A 3 -11.48 -14.59 8.70
N ARG A 4 -10.63 -14.98 9.65
CA ARG A 4 -9.59 -14.11 10.23
C ARG A 4 -8.36 -14.01 9.33
N HIS A 5 -7.97 -15.12 8.68
CA HIS A 5 -6.86 -15.15 7.73
C HIS A 5 -7.13 -14.32 6.47
N SER A 6 -8.36 -14.34 5.95
CA SER A 6 -8.73 -13.55 4.76
C SER A 6 -8.70 -12.05 5.02
N ARG A 7 -9.12 -11.59 6.21
CA ARG A 7 -9.14 -10.17 6.56
C ARG A 7 -7.74 -9.60 6.75
N GLN A 8 -6.83 -10.39 7.33
CA GLN A 8 -5.43 -10.01 7.50
C GLN A 8 -4.70 -9.96 6.15
N ALA A 9 -4.94 -10.93 5.27
CA ALA A 9 -4.40 -10.92 3.91
C ALA A 9 -4.90 -9.72 3.09
N LEU A 10 -6.19 -9.39 3.18
CA LEU A 10 -6.78 -8.22 2.51
C LEU A 10 -6.21 -6.90 3.03
N ALA A 11 -6.04 -6.75 4.35
CA ALA A 11 -5.44 -5.55 4.94
C ALA A 11 -3.98 -5.37 4.48
N GLN A 12 -3.23 -6.47 4.39
CA GLN A 12 -1.85 -6.45 3.89
C GLN A 12 -1.80 -6.10 2.39
N GLN A 13 -2.68 -6.67 1.56
CA GLN A 13 -2.77 -6.35 0.14
C GLN A 13 -3.17 -4.88 -0.10
N ASN A 14 -4.16 -4.36 0.64
CA ASN A 14 -4.56 -2.96 0.57
C ASN A 14 -3.41 -2.03 0.95
N THR A 15 -2.62 -2.41 1.95
CA THR A 15 -1.45 -1.64 2.39
C THR A 15 -0.36 -1.61 1.33
N ILE A 16 -0.06 -2.75 0.70
CA ILE A 16 0.90 -2.84 -0.40
C ILE A 16 0.44 -1.99 -1.59
N LEU A 17 -0.84 -2.05 -1.94
CA LEU A 17 -1.41 -1.27 -3.04
C LEU A 17 -1.37 0.24 -2.73
N ALA A 18 -1.71 0.64 -1.51
CA ALA A 18 -1.60 2.02 -1.07
C ALA A 18 -0.15 2.51 -1.14
N ALA A 19 0.83 1.73 -0.66
CA ALA A 19 2.24 2.10 -0.71
C ALA A 19 2.74 2.26 -2.17
N LYS A 20 2.35 1.35 -3.08
CA LYS A 20 2.66 1.46 -4.51
C LYS A 20 2.08 2.75 -5.10
N ASN A 21 0.79 3.00 -4.90
CA ASN A 21 0.13 4.18 -5.43
C ASN A 21 0.74 5.46 -4.85
N PHE A 22 1.10 5.47 -3.57
CA PHE A 22 1.72 6.63 -2.93
C PHE A 22 3.04 6.99 -3.60
N LEU A 23 3.91 6.01 -3.86
CA LEU A 23 5.20 6.25 -4.50
C LEU A 23 5.04 6.77 -5.93
N VAL A 24 4.16 6.14 -6.71
CA VAL A 24 3.88 6.56 -8.09
C VAL A 24 3.31 7.98 -8.14
N GLU A 25 2.33 8.27 -7.29
CA GLU A 25 1.70 9.59 -7.24
C GLU A 25 2.66 10.66 -6.71
N MET A 26 3.53 10.31 -5.75
CA MET A 26 4.60 11.19 -5.29
C MET A 26 5.60 11.52 -6.41
N GLU A 27 5.99 10.54 -7.23
CA GLU A 27 6.84 10.75 -8.42
C GLU A 27 6.12 11.59 -9.50
N ASN A 28 4.80 11.43 -9.65
CA ASN A 28 3.97 12.21 -10.57
C ASN A 28 3.69 13.65 -10.09
N GLY A 29 4.15 14.03 -8.90
CA GLY A 29 3.92 15.35 -8.33
C GLY A 29 2.50 15.56 -7.80
N ALA A 30 1.87 14.50 -7.29
CA ALA A 30 0.55 14.56 -6.65
C ALA A 30 0.52 15.54 -5.47
N THR A 31 -0.67 16.08 -5.21
CA THR A 31 -0.85 17.01 -4.10
C THR A 31 -0.79 16.30 -2.75
N LEU A 32 -0.51 17.05 -1.69
CA LEU A 32 -0.49 16.51 -0.33
C LEU A 32 -1.83 15.81 0.01
N GLU A 33 -2.97 16.39 -0.37
CA GLU A 33 -4.29 15.80 -0.14
C GLU A 33 -4.47 14.44 -0.83
N GLN A 34 -3.92 14.27 -2.04
CA GLN A 34 -3.97 12.99 -2.76
C GLN A 34 -3.10 11.94 -2.06
N LEU A 35 -1.91 12.33 -1.61
CA LEU A 35 -1.00 11.46 -0.87
C LEU A 35 -1.59 11.05 0.49
N GLU A 36 -2.23 11.97 1.20
CA GLU A 36 -2.94 11.70 2.47
C GLU A 36 -4.13 10.77 2.26
N PHE A 37 -4.89 10.97 1.17
CA PHE A 37 -5.99 10.08 0.81
C PHE A 37 -5.49 8.64 0.57
N ILE A 38 -4.39 8.47 -0.17
CA ILE A 38 -3.80 7.16 -0.42
C ILE A 38 -3.29 6.53 0.89
N ALA A 39 -2.62 7.30 1.74
CA ALA A 39 -2.16 6.83 3.04
C ALA A 39 -3.33 6.40 3.95
N SER A 40 -4.46 7.10 3.89
CA SER A 40 -5.67 6.75 4.66
C SER A 40 -6.30 5.41 4.24
N ALA A 41 -6.04 4.97 3.00
CA ALA A 41 -6.54 3.71 2.47
C ALA A 41 -5.71 2.49 2.90
N ALA A 42 -4.56 2.70 3.57
CA ALA A 42 -3.73 1.64 4.09
C ALA A 42 -4.46 0.85 5.19
N GLY A 43 -4.45 -0.48 5.08
CA GLY A 43 -5.00 -1.37 6.10
C GLY A 43 -4.11 -1.49 7.34
N ASP A 44 -2.82 -1.23 7.17
CA ASP A 44 -1.78 -1.23 8.21
C ASP A 44 -0.81 -0.06 7.95
N ILE A 45 -0.93 0.98 8.76
CA ILE A 45 -0.14 2.21 8.62
C ILE A 45 1.35 1.96 8.91
N ALA A 46 1.68 1.02 9.79
CA ALA A 46 3.08 0.74 10.12
C ALA A 46 3.79 0.07 8.95
N LEU A 47 3.15 -0.95 8.35
CA LEU A 47 3.65 -1.60 7.15
C LEU A 47 3.70 -0.63 5.96
N PHE A 48 2.72 0.28 5.82
CA PHE A 48 2.70 1.29 4.77
C PHE A 48 3.96 2.16 4.77
N TRP A 49 4.30 2.79 5.90
CA TRP A 49 5.48 3.65 6.00
C TRP A 49 6.79 2.88 5.86
N HIS A 50 6.81 1.63 6.34
CA HIS A 50 7.95 0.74 6.15
C HIS A 50 8.22 0.47 4.66
N LEU A 51 7.18 0.20 3.87
CA LEU A 51 7.26 -0.03 2.44
C LEU A 51 7.62 1.24 1.64
N ILE A 52 7.17 2.42 2.08
CA ILE A 52 7.60 3.70 1.47
C ILE A 52 9.10 3.94 1.70
N GLY A 53 9.59 3.62 2.90
CA GLY A 53 11.03 3.72 3.22
C GLY A 53 11.89 2.63 2.56
N ASN A 54 11.29 1.51 2.16
CA ASN A 54 11.95 0.36 1.54
C ASN A 54 11.16 -0.10 0.31
N PRO A 55 11.13 0.72 -0.77
CA PRO A 55 10.34 0.41 -1.96
C PRO A 55 10.73 -0.92 -2.62
N ASP A 56 11.99 -1.38 -2.45
CA ASP A 56 12.48 -2.68 -2.93
C ASP A 56 11.79 -3.88 -2.25
N GLU A 57 11.24 -3.69 -1.04
CA GLU A 57 10.51 -4.73 -0.31
C GLU A 57 9.04 -4.81 -0.73
N ILE A 58 8.55 -3.83 -1.50
CA ILE A 58 7.22 -3.89 -2.07
C ILE A 58 7.20 -5.07 -3.06
N PRO A 59 6.38 -6.10 -2.81
CA PRO A 59 6.34 -7.23 -3.71
C PRO A 59 5.94 -6.74 -5.10
N LEU A 60 6.84 -6.94 -6.05
CA LEU A 60 6.67 -6.58 -7.47
C LEU A 60 5.51 -7.32 -8.13
N TYR A 61 4.83 -8.22 -7.41
CA TYR A 61 3.79 -9.12 -7.90
C TYR A 61 3.02 -8.48 -9.03
N GLU A 62 3.36 -8.93 -10.23
CA GLU A 62 2.73 -8.54 -11.47
C GLU A 62 1.24 -8.77 -11.25
N VAL A 63 0.44 -7.74 -11.47
CA VAL A 63 -0.95 -7.96 -11.87
C VAL A 63 -0.85 -8.61 -13.25
N GLY A 64 -0.57 -9.91 -13.26
CA GLY A 64 -0.51 -10.72 -14.46
C GLY A 64 -1.93 -11.11 -14.84
N GLY A 65 -2.38 -10.58 -15.99
CA GLY A 65 -3.44 -11.15 -16.83
C GLY A 65 -4.87 -10.89 -16.42
#